data_AF-A0AA37M8M0-F1
#
_entry.id   AF-A0AA37M8M0-F1
#
_cell.length_a   1.000
_cell.length_b   1.000
_cell.length_c   1.000
_cell.angle_alpha   90.00
_cell.angle_beta   90.00
_cell.angle_gamma   90.00
#
_symmetry.space_group_name_H-M   'P 1'
#
loop_
_entity.id
_entity.type
_entity.pdbx_description
1 polymer ?
#
loop_
_entity_poly.entity_id
_entity_poly.type
_entity_poly.pdbx_seq_one_letter_code
_entity_poly.pdbx_strand_id
1 'polypeptide(L)'
;MSQIKIVRAARLSKVGRYPQTFEAVIATVGPEVIGVLSSKDLATLADRIWDSWRESKRIAAREALGEGGVWSEREDRFIPFVGRDKPPIPQSEWVFRPIV
;
A
#
# COMPACT_ATOMS: atom_id res chain seq x y z
N MET A 1 -23.45 7.47 1.15
CA MET A 1 -22.09 8.05 1.26
C MET A 1 -21.98 9.21 0.28
N SER A 2 -21.54 10.41 0.69
CA SER A 2 -21.53 11.57 -0.21
C SER A 2 -20.36 11.50 -1.19
N GLN A 3 -20.63 11.06 -2.43
CA GLN A 3 -19.65 10.98 -3.52
C GLN A 3 -18.91 12.31 -3.76
N ILE A 4 -19.60 13.43 -3.56
CA ILE A 4 -19.02 14.78 -3.64
C ILE A 4 -17.88 14.96 -2.63
N LYS A 5 -18.03 14.42 -1.40
CA LYS A 5 -17.02 14.52 -0.34
C LYS A 5 -15.72 13.83 -0.76
N ILE A 6 -15.85 12.64 -1.35
CA ILE A 6 -14.74 11.81 -1.83
C ILE A 6 -14.03 12.49 -3.01
N VAL A 7 -14.79 12.99 -4.00
CA VAL A 7 -14.22 13.72 -5.15
C VAL A 7 -13.46 14.97 -4.71
N ARG A 8 -13.98 15.72 -3.73
CA ARG A 8 -13.27 16.87 -3.15
C ARG A 8 -12.00 16.45 -2.43
N ALA A 9 -12.06 15.39 -1.63
CA ALA A 9 -10.89 14.86 -0.95
C ALA A 9 -9.79 14.43 -1.94
N ALA A 10 -10.15 13.76 -3.03
CA ALA A 10 -9.22 13.38 -4.10
C ALA A 10 -8.50 14.60 -4.70
N ARG A 11 -9.21 15.70 -4.94
CA ARG A 11 -8.59 16.93 -5.49
C ARG A 11 -7.64 17.62 -4.51
N LEU A 12 -7.86 17.46 -3.20
CA LEU A 12 -7.04 18.06 -2.15
C LEU A 12 -5.83 17.20 -1.76
N SER A 13 -5.93 15.89 -1.96
CA SER A 13 -4.95 14.90 -1.55
C SER A 13 -3.81 14.77 -2.57
N LYS A 14 -2.59 14.57 -2.08
CA LYS A 14 -1.44 14.21 -2.91
C LYS A 14 -1.64 12.85 -3.60
N VAL A 15 -2.22 11.86 -2.91
CA VAL A 15 -2.51 10.54 -3.49
C VAL A 15 -3.68 10.57 -4.47
N GLY A 16 -4.55 11.58 -4.41
CA GLY A 16 -5.71 11.70 -5.30
C GLY A 16 -5.38 11.85 -6.80
N ARG A 17 -4.12 12.14 -7.16
CA ARG A 17 -3.62 12.06 -8.55
C ARG A 17 -3.49 10.62 -9.08
N TYR A 18 -3.61 9.62 -8.22
CA TYR A 18 -3.57 8.19 -8.54
C TYR A 18 -4.93 7.57 -8.21
N PRO A 19 -5.89 7.53 -9.15
CA PRO A 19 -7.28 7.17 -8.85
C PRO A 19 -7.43 5.81 -8.17
N GLN A 20 -6.73 4.80 -8.66
CA GLN A 20 -6.77 3.44 -8.11
C GLN A 20 -6.18 3.36 -6.70
N THR A 21 -5.05 4.06 -6.46
CA THR A 21 -4.44 4.12 -5.14
C THR A 21 -5.34 4.87 -4.16
N PHE A 22 -5.92 5.99 -4.58
CA PHE A 22 -6.85 6.77 -3.77
C PHE A 22 -8.07 5.95 -3.40
N GLU A 23 -8.67 5.24 -4.36
CA GLU A 23 -9.81 4.35 -4.12
C GLU A 23 -9.48 3.25 -3.10
N ALA A 24 -8.32 2.58 -3.24
CA ALA A 24 -7.87 1.58 -2.29
C ALA A 24 -7.67 2.16 -0.87
N VAL A 25 -7.13 3.38 -0.77
CA VAL A 25 -6.98 4.08 0.51
C VAL A 25 -8.34 4.40 1.13
N ILE A 26 -9.28 4.94 0.35
CA ILE A 26 -10.64 5.25 0.84
C ILE A 26 -11.39 3.99 1.26
N ALA A 27 -11.24 2.89 0.54
CA ALA A 27 -11.81 1.60 0.91
C ALA A 27 -11.31 1.10 2.28
N THR A 28 -10.05 1.39 2.63
CA THR A 28 -9.46 1.03 3.94
C THR A 28 -10.05 1.84 5.10
N VAL A 29 -10.47 3.09 4.87
CA VAL A 29 -11.01 3.98 5.91
C VAL A 29 -12.41 3.55 6.37
N GLY A 30 -13.21 3.00 5.46
CA GLY A 30 -14.57 2.54 5.75
C GLY A 30 -15.63 3.65 5.86
N PRO A 31 -16.91 3.29 5.71
CA PRO A 31 -18.02 4.25 5.58
C PRO A 31 -18.28 5.10 6.82
N GLU A 32 -18.10 4.52 8.01
CA GLU A 32 -18.30 5.16 9.32
C GLU A 32 -17.42 6.41 9.46
N VAL A 33 -16.11 6.25 9.24
CA VAL A 33 -15.12 7.31 9.36
C VAL A 33 -15.30 8.36 8.27
N ILE A 34 -15.61 7.94 7.03
CA ILE A 34 -15.94 8.87 5.92
C ILE A 34 -17.16 9.73 6.24
N GLY A 35 -18.12 9.19 7.01
CA GLY A 35 -19.30 9.91 7.47
C GLY A 35 -18.95 11.14 8.32
N VAL A 36 -18.04 10.96 9.28
CA VAL A 36 -17.69 11.96 10.29
C VAL A 36 -16.68 12.99 9.78
N LEU A 37 -15.71 12.59 8.96
CA LEU A 37 -14.63 13.47 8.53
C LEU A 37 -15.07 14.50 7.48
N SER A 38 -14.45 15.68 7.48
CA SER A 38 -14.57 16.62 6.36
C SER A 38 -13.79 16.14 5.13
N SER A 39 -14.02 16.75 3.95
CA SER A 39 -13.20 16.43 2.77
C SER A 39 -11.71 16.74 2.95
N LYS A 40 -11.35 17.75 3.76
CA LYS A 40 -9.97 18.14 4.03
C LYS A 40 -9.29 17.13 4.97
N ASP A 41 -10.02 16.68 5.99
CA ASP A 41 -9.53 15.66 6.92
C ASP A 41 -9.38 14.31 6.21
N LEU A 42 -10.34 13.96 5.34
CA LEU A 42 -10.26 12.75 4.53
C LEU A 42 -9.06 12.78 3.55
N ALA A 43 -8.80 13.93 2.92
CA ALA A 43 -7.62 14.10 2.08
C ALA A 43 -6.31 13.93 2.88
N THR A 44 -6.25 14.54 4.06
CA THR A 44 -5.09 14.44 4.95
C THR A 44 -4.87 13.01 5.43
N LEU A 45 -5.94 12.32 5.83
CA LEU A 45 -5.89 10.93 6.25
C LEU A 45 -5.43 10.03 5.10
N ALA A 46 -5.95 10.25 3.88
CA ALA A 46 -5.56 9.49 2.71
C ALA A 46 -4.07 9.63 2.39
N ASP A 47 -3.53 10.85 2.47
CA ASP A 47 -2.10 11.11 2.27
C ASP A 47 -1.25 10.41 3.33
N ARG A 48 -1.68 10.40 4.60
CA ARG A 48 -0.97 9.70 5.70
C ARG A 48 -0.96 8.19 5.53
N ILE A 49 -2.09 7.59 5.14
CA ILE A 49 -2.18 6.16 4.86
C ILE A 49 -1.25 5.81 3.70
N TRP A 50 -1.26 6.62 2.64
CA TRP A 50 -0.40 6.40 1.49
C TRP A 50 1.09 6.49 1.85
N ASP A 51 1.50 7.50 2.62
CA ASP A 51 2.88 7.63 3.11
C ASP A 51 3.29 6.40 3.95
N SER A 52 2.40 5.93 4.83
CA SER A 52 2.62 4.72 5.64
C SER A 52 2.80 3.47 4.78
N TRP A 53 1.97 3.29 3.74
CA TRP A 53 2.10 2.16 2.82
C TRP A 53 3.40 2.20 2.03
N ARG A 54 3.83 3.40 1.59
CA ARG A 54 5.11 3.56 0.91
C ARG A 54 6.28 3.20 1.83
N GLU A 55 6.22 3.62 3.08
CA GLU A 55 7.25 3.28 4.06
C GLU A 55 7.29 1.79 4.37
N SER A 56 6.13 1.16 4.56
CA SER A 56 6.03 -0.29 4.76
C SER A 56 6.65 -1.07 3.59
N LYS A 57 6.34 -0.69 2.35
CA LYS A 57 6.96 -1.30 1.14
C LYS A 57 8.48 -1.11 1.09
N ARG A 58 8.98 0.02 1.59
CA ARG A 58 10.42 0.32 1.65
C ARG A 58 11.13 -0.53 2.71
N ILE A 59 10.51 -0.72 3.88
CA ILE A 59 11.01 -1.58 4.96
C ILE A 59 11.06 -3.03 4.47
N ALA A 60 9.95 -3.52 3.94
CA ALA A 60 9.82 -4.80 3.27
C ALA A 60 10.93 -5.11 2.27
N ALA A 61 11.22 -4.16 1.37
CA ALA A 61 12.31 -4.31 0.39
C ALA A 61 13.69 -4.41 1.03
N ARG A 62 13.90 -3.70 2.15
CA ARG A 62 15.16 -3.79 2.89
C ARG A 62 15.30 -5.12 3.63
N GLU A 63 14.22 -5.61 4.25
CA GLU A 63 14.20 -6.89 4.96
C GLU A 63 14.49 -8.04 3.99
N ALA A 64 13.80 -8.07 2.85
CA ALA A 64 14.06 -9.06 1.79
C ALA A 64 15.53 -9.07 1.35
N LEU A 65 16.14 -7.89 1.16
CA LEU A 65 17.56 -7.79 0.80
C LEU A 65 18.48 -8.28 1.92
N GLY A 66 18.14 -8.02 3.18
CA GLY A 66 18.89 -8.51 4.34
C GLY A 66 18.80 -10.02 4.53
N GLU A 67 17.64 -10.61 4.25
CA GLU A 67 17.41 -12.06 4.29
C GLU A 67 17.94 -12.78 3.05
N GLY A 68 18.25 -12.04 1.98
CA GLY A 68 18.79 -12.58 0.74
C GLY A 68 17.73 -13.25 -0.16
N GLY A 69 16.46 -12.91 -0.01
CA GLY A 69 15.36 -13.46 -0.83
C GLY A 69 13.98 -12.98 -0.41
N VAL A 70 12.93 -13.57 -1.01
CA VAL A 70 11.53 -13.33 -0.67
C VAL A 70 10.77 -14.63 -0.54
N TRP A 71 9.74 -14.69 0.31
CA TRP A 71 8.78 -15.79 0.28
C TRP A 71 7.76 -15.57 -0.83
N SER A 72 7.57 -16.58 -1.69
CA SER A 72 6.50 -16.60 -2.69
C SER A 72 5.36 -17.49 -2.20
N GLU A 73 4.16 -16.92 -2.03
CA GLU A 73 2.95 -17.69 -1.73
C GLU A 73 2.54 -18.59 -2.90
N ARG A 74 2.70 -18.10 -4.14
CA ARG A 74 2.32 -18.86 -5.34
C ARG A 74 3.07 -20.18 -5.45
N GLU A 75 4.35 -20.18 -5.10
CA GLU A 75 5.22 -21.35 -5.15
C GLU A 75 5.40 -22.01 -3.78
N ASP A 76 4.78 -21.46 -2.73
CA ASP A 76 4.92 -21.81 -1.32
C ASP A 76 6.37 -22.09 -0.90
N ARG A 77 7.30 -21.22 -1.32
CA ARG A 77 8.73 -21.39 -1.04
C ARG A 77 9.48 -20.08 -0.93
N PHE A 78 10.63 -20.12 -0.27
CA PHE A 78 11.61 -19.05 -0.27
C PHE A 78 12.35 -19.00 -1.61
N ILE A 79 12.38 -17.82 -2.23
CA ILE A 79 13.08 -17.55 -3.46
C ILE A 79 14.29 -16.67 -3.14
N PRO A 80 15.51 -17.25 -3.11
CA PRO A 80 16.71 -16.48 -2.86
C PRO A 80 17.01 -15.53 -4.03
N PHE A 81 17.63 -14.38 -3.72
CA PHE A 81 18.14 -13.45 -4.74
C PHE A 81 19.44 -13.92 -5.41
N VAL A 82 19.97 -15.09 -5.03
CA VAL A 82 21.22 -15.64 -5.56
C VAL A 82 20.98 -16.32 -6.92
N GLY A 83 21.73 -15.91 -7.94
CA GLY A 83 21.66 -16.45 -9.30
C GLY A 83 20.95 -15.50 -10.25
N ARG A 84 21.72 -14.57 -10.84
CA ARG A 84 21.29 -13.78 -12.00
C ARG A 84 20.78 -14.75 -13.06
N ASP A 85 19.51 -14.64 -13.40
CA ASP A 85 18.89 -15.00 -14.70
C ASP A 85 17.36 -14.86 -14.66
N LYS A 86 16.74 -14.75 -13.47
CA LYS A 86 15.30 -14.47 -13.36
C LYS A 86 15.03 -13.00 -13.04
N PRO A 87 14.06 -12.36 -13.72
CA PRO A 87 13.65 -11.00 -13.40
C PRO A 87 13.16 -10.91 -11.95
N PRO A 88 13.31 -9.75 -11.29
CA PRO A 88 12.83 -9.57 -9.93
C PRO A 88 11.32 -9.85 -9.87
N ILE A 89 10.92 -10.69 -8.91
CA ILE A 89 9.51 -11.03 -8.67
C ILE A 89 8.74 -9.74 -8.43
N PRO A 90 7.59 -9.53 -9.09
CA PRO A 90 6.75 -8.35 -8.86
C PRO A 90 6.40 -8.20 -7.37
N GLN A 91 6.46 -6.98 -6.83
CA GLN A 91 6.12 -6.70 -5.42
C GLN A 91 4.71 -7.18 -5.02
N SER A 92 3.80 -7.35 -5.98
CA SER A 92 2.47 -7.92 -5.76
C SER A 92 2.48 -9.37 -5.32
N GLU A 93 3.59 -10.09 -5.49
CA GLU A 93 3.72 -11.52 -5.15
C GLU A 93 4.55 -11.75 -3.88
N TRP A 94 4.92 -10.68 -3.18
CA TRP A 94 5.72 -10.74 -1.96
C TRP A 94 4.83 -10.93 -0.74
N VAL A 95 5.28 -11.75 0.20
CA VAL A 95 4.51 -12.13 1.39
C VAL A 95 5.35 -11.88 2.63
N PHE A 96 4.81 -11.09 3.56
CA PHE A 96 5.42 -10.82 4.85
C PHE A 96 4.84 -11.78 5.88
N ARG A 97 5.67 -12.69 6.41
CA ARG A 97 5.28 -13.46 7.59
C ARG A 97 5.58 -12.61 8.85
N PRO A 98 4.67 -12.55 9.82
CA PRO A 98 4.97 -11.92 11.10
C PRO A 98 6.10 -12.69 11.78
N ILE A 99 7.12 -11.96 12.24
CA ILE A 99 8.18 -12.53 13.09
C ILE A 99 7.52 -12.88 14.42
N VAL A 100 7.47 -14.18 14.73
CA VAL A 100 6.95 -14.75 15.98
C VAL A 100 8.04 -14.74 17.04
#